data_AF-W9SX31-F1
#
_entry.id   AF-W9SX31-F1
#
_cell.length_a   1.000
_cell.length_b   1.000
_cell.length_c   1.000
_cell.angle_alpha   90.00
_cell.angle_beta   90.00
_cell.angle_gamma   90.00
#
_symmetry.space_group_name_H-M   'P 1'
#
loop_
_entity.id
_entity.type
_entity.pdbx_description
1 polymer ?
#
loop_
_entity_poly.entity_id
_entity_poly.type
_entity_poly.pdbx_seq_one_letter_code
_entity_poly.pdbx_strand_id
1 'polypeptide(L)'
;MPTLHAGHLRSSQNFSPPTVKACDELYQAALSKIVEVLISVCKIHRLPLALTWAPCHQQGKGGCHHSDETYACCVSTVDSACLVSDLEILGFHEACSEHHLFRGQGIVRTAFTTNKPCFATEITAFSKTE
;
A
#
# COMPACT_ATOMS: atom_id res chain seq x y z
N MET A 1 -0.79 -53.29 -0.68
CA MET A 1 -2.26 -53.20 -0.56
C MET A 1 -2.58 -52.47 0.73
N PRO A 2 -3.49 -51.47 0.70
CA PRO A 2 -3.32 -50.19 1.42
C PRO A 2 -4.22 -50.04 2.66
N THR A 3 -3.89 -49.11 3.54
CA THR A 3 -4.89 -48.27 4.24
C THR A 3 -4.34 -46.86 4.45
N LEU A 4 -4.92 -45.90 3.74
CA LEU A 4 -4.74 -44.46 3.94
C LEU A 4 -5.47 -44.06 5.23
N HIS A 5 -4.77 -43.47 6.19
CA HIS A 5 -5.43 -42.76 7.29
C HIS A 5 -5.40 -41.27 6.99
N ALA A 6 -6.55 -40.72 6.60
CA ALA A 6 -6.77 -39.30 6.42
C ALA A 6 -6.72 -38.61 7.79
N GLY A 7 -5.59 -37.99 8.09
CA GLY A 7 -5.43 -37.12 9.24
C GLY A 7 -6.29 -35.87 9.07
N HIS A 8 -7.32 -35.77 9.90
CA HIS A 8 -8.28 -34.69 9.96
C HIS A 8 -7.57 -33.34 10.14
N LEU A 9 -7.45 -32.54 9.06
CA LEU A 9 -6.99 -31.16 9.15
C LEU A 9 -8.04 -30.38 9.96
N ARG A 10 -7.78 -30.21 11.26
CA ARG A 10 -8.53 -29.26 12.08
C ARG A 10 -8.33 -27.88 11.48
N SER A 11 -9.39 -27.35 10.88
CA SER A 11 -9.54 -25.95 10.54
C SER A 11 -9.18 -25.12 11.78
N SER A 12 -8.04 -24.42 11.72
CA SER A 12 -7.68 -23.40 12.69
C SER A 12 -8.68 -22.27 12.50
N GLN A 13 -9.72 -22.23 13.33
CA GLN A 13 -10.55 -21.04 13.45
C GLN A 13 -9.65 -19.92 13.94
N ASN A 14 -9.29 -19.03 13.02
CA ASN A 14 -8.50 -17.84 13.26
C ASN A 14 -9.29 -16.90 14.18
N PHE A 15 -9.22 -17.14 15.49
CA PHE A 15 -9.63 -16.16 16.48
C PHE A 15 -8.52 -15.12 16.56
N SER A 16 -8.61 -14.11 15.69
CA SER A 16 -7.81 -12.90 15.84
C SER A 16 -8.11 -12.28 17.23
N PRO A 17 -7.12 -12.05 18.09
CA PRO A 17 -7.35 -11.46 19.40
C PRO A 17 -8.02 -10.08 19.29
N PRO A 18 -8.84 -9.67 20.28
CA PRO A 18 -9.63 -8.43 20.21
C PRO A 18 -8.80 -7.16 19.96
N THR A 19 -7.51 -7.17 20.33
CA THR A 19 -6.55 -6.10 20.04
C THR A 19 -6.24 -5.93 18.55
N VAL A 20 -6.26 -7.02 17.77
CA VAL A 20 -6.04 -6.99 16.32
C VAL A 20 -7.23 -6.36 15.59
N LYS A 21 -8.46 -6.63 16.04
CA LYS A 21 -9.68 -6.02 15.48
C LYS A 21 -9.74 -4.52 15.70
N ALA A 22 -9.44 -4.05 16.92
CA ALA A 22 -9.40 -2.61 17.21
C ALA A 22 -8.31 -1.87 16.42
N CYS A 23 -7.18 -2.52 16.15
CA CYS A 23 -6.11 -1.96 15.31
C CYS A 23 -6.55 -1.78 13.84
N ASP A 24 -7.31 -2.75 13.30
CA ASP A 24 -7.85 -2.66 11.94
C ASP A 24 -8.89 -1.55 11.83
N GLU A 25 -9.82 -1.43 12.80
CA GLU A 25 -10.81 -0.33 12.83
C GLU A 25 -10.15 1.06 12.83
N LEU A 26 -9.11 1.25 13.64
CA LEU A 26 -8.34 2.51 13.67
C LEU A 26 -7.63 2.78 12.35
N TYR A 27 -7.08 1.75 11.71
CA TYR A 27 -6.44 1.86 10.41
C TYR A 27 -7.44 2.26 9.32
N GLN A 28 -8.61 1.59 9.25
CA GLN A 28 -9.67 1.95 8.31
C GLN A 28 -10.19 3.37 8.54
N ALA A 29 -10.35 3.79 9.81
CA ALA A 29 -10.76 5.15 10.14
C ALA A 29 -9.72 6.20 9.67
N ALA A 30 -8.43 5.87 9.77
CA ALA A 30 -7.36 6.73 9.25
C ALA A 30 -7.39 6.82 7.72
N LEU A 31 -7.59 5.69 7.01
CA LEU A 31 -7.73 5.69 5.56
C LEU A 31 -8.91 6.53 5.07
N SER A 32 -10.06 6.43 5.73
CA SER A 32 -11.24 7.25 5.40
C SER A 32 -10.93 8.74 5.51
N LYS A 33 -10.25 9.17 6.59
CA LYS A 33 -9.83 10.57 6.76
C LYS A 33 -8.84 11.01 5.68
N ILE A 34 -7.91 10.14 5.28
CA ILE A 34 -6.96 10.44 4.21
C ILE A 34 -7.72 10.66 2.90
N VAL A 35 -8.68 9.81 2.55
CA VAL A 35 -9.51 9.96 1.35
C VAL A 35 -10.26 11.29 1.34
N GLU A 36 -10.89 11.68 2.46
CA GLU A 36 -11.58 12.96 2.56
C GLU A 36 -10.66 14.16 2.27
N VAL A 37 -9.43 14.12 2.80
CA VAL A 37 -8.41 15.13 2.54
C VAL A 37 -7.98 15.11 1.07
N LEU A 38 -7.70 13.94 0.50
CA LEU A 38 -7.31 13.81 -0.91
C LEU A 38 -8.39 14.32 -1.86
N ILE A 39 -9.66 14.01 -1.60
CA ILE A 39 -10.81 14.53 -2.35
C ILE A 39 -10.83 16.05 -2.30
N SER A 40 -10.67 16.63 -1.11
CA SER A 40 -10.69 18.08 -0.94
C SER A 40 -9.56 18.76 -1.69
N VAL A 41 -8.32 18.26 -1.52
CA VAL A 41 -7.12 18.80 -2.17
C VAL A 41 -7.19 18.66 -3.69
N CYS A 42 -7.55 17.48 -4.21
CA CYS A 42 -7.62 17.27 -5.66
C CYS A 42 -8.69 18.12 -6.31
N LYS A 43 -9.85 18.33 -5.66
CA LYS A 43 -10.90 19.23 -6.17
C LYS A 43 -10.44 20.69 -6.18
N ILE A 44 -9.83 21.15 -5.09
CA ILE A 44 -9.38 22.56 -4.96
C ILE A 44 -8.28 22.87 -5.98
N HIS A 45 -7.32 21.96 -6.12
CA HIS A 45 -6.13 22.17 -6.95
C HIS A 45 -6.21 21.54 -8.34
N ARG A 46 -7.35 20.92 -8.68
CA ARG A 46 -7.57 20.19 -9.95
C ARG A 46 -6.46 19.17 -10.23
N LEU A 47 -6.03 18.45 -9.21
CA LEU A 47 -5.02 17.40 -9.36
C LEU A 47 -5.67 16.17 -10.01
N PRO A 48 -5.05 15.60 -11.06
CA PRO A 48 -5.62 14.44 -11.76
C PRO A 48 -5.53 13.16 -10.93
N LEU A 49 -4.58 13.09 -10.00
CA LEU A 49 -4.26 11.90 -9.21
C LEU A 49 -3.75 12.28 -7.82
N ALA A 50 -4.17 11.52 -6.81
CA ALA A 50 -3.49 11.45 -5.52
C ALA A 50 -3.39 10.00 -5.03
N LEU A 51 -2.19 9.61 -4.61
CA LEU A 51 -1.88 8.26 -4.16
C LEU A 51 -1.51 8.27 -2.68
N THR A 52 -2.06 7.34 -1.91
CA THR A 52 -1.60 7.04 -0.56
C THR A 52 -0.68 5.85 -0.59
N TRP A 53 0.49 5.96 0.06
CA TRP A 53 1.46 4.89 0.17
C TRP A 53 1.59 4.47 1.63
N ALA A 54 1.66 3.16 1.89
CA ALA A 54 1.89 2.62 3.22
C ALA A 54 2.80 1.38 3.17
N PRO A 55 3.42 0.99 4.29
CA PRO A 55 4.17 -0.26 4.37
C PRO A 55 3.35 -1.48 3.96
N CYS A 56 3.94 -2.35 3.13
CA CYS A 56 3.25 -3.51 2.54
C CYS A 56 2.70 -4.46 3.62
N HIS A 57 3.42 -4.61 4.74
CA HIS A 57 3.00 -5.44 5.88
C HIS A 57 1.71 -4.96 6.57
N GLN A 58 1.35 -3.67 6.44
CA GLN A 58 0.12 -3.10 7.02
C GLN A 58 -1.10 -3.25 6.11
N GLN A 59 -0.90 -3.67 4.85
CA GLN A 59 -1.97 -3.72 3.84
C GLN A 59 -2.55 -5.12 3.62
N GLY A 60 -1.99 -6.16 4.24
CA GLY A 60 -2.42 -7.55 4.02
C GLY A 60 -2.25 -8.05 2.57
N LYS A 61 -1.51 -7.30 1.73
CA LYS A 61 -1.20 -7.67 0.33
C LYS A 61 -0.16 -8.80 0.33
N GLY A 62 -0.64 -10.05 0.34
CA GLY A 62 0.20 -11.24 0.19
C GLY A 62 0.71 -11.37 -1.24
N GLY A 63 1.91 -10.86 -1.52
CA GLY A 63 2.51 -10.96 -2.86
C GLY A 63 4.01 -10.67 -2.96
N CYS A 64 4.66 -10.20 -1.91
CA CYS A 64 6.10 -9.95 -1.95
C CYS A 64 6.87 -11.24 -1.60
N HIS A 65 7.25 -11.99 -2.63
CA HIS A 65 8.07 -13.22 -2.53
C HIS A 65 9.55 -12.93 -2.24
N HIS A 66 9.84 -12.03 -1.30
CA HIS A 66 11.21 -11.74 -0.86
C HIS A 66 11.37 -12.07 0.62
N SER A 67 12.59 -12.46 1.01
CA SER A 67 12.94 -12.81 2.39
C SER A 67 12.41 -11.77 3.38
N ASP A 68 11.95 -12.25 4.55
CA ASP A 68 11.22 -11.46 5.56
C ASP A 68 11.84 -10.08 5.89
N GLU A 69 13.15 -9.92 5.79
CA GLU A 69 13.85 -8.64 6.05
C GLU A 69 13.58 -7.55 5.01
N THR A 70 13.34 -7.91 3.74
CA THR A 70 13.06 -6.91 2.68
C THR A 70 11.60 -6.47 2.69
N TYR A 71 10.69 -7.36 3.14
CA TYR A 71 9.26 -7.09 3.18
C TYR A 71 8.87 -6.01 4.19
N ALA A 72 9.54 -5.98 5.35
CA ALA A 72 9.33 -4.93 6.36
C ALA A 72 9.62 -3.52 5.82
N CYS A 73 10.47 -3.44 4.78
CA CYS A 73 10.88 -2.19 4.16
C CYS A 73 10.14 -1.86 2.86
N CYS A 74 9.19 -2.66 2.39
CA CYS A 74 8.42 -2.38 1.18
C CYS A 74 7.31 -1.35 1.45
N VAL A 75 7.08 -0.42 0.53
CA VAL A 75 5.85 0.41 0.50
C VAL A 75 5.11 0.23 -0.83
N SER A 76 3.79 0.21 -0.77
CA SER A 76 2.89 0.11 -1.93
C SER A 76 1.72 1.08 -1.79
N THR A 77 1.01 1.33 -2.89
CA THR A 77 -0.22 2.12 -2.84
C THR A 77 -1.29 1.41 -2.01
N VAL A 78 -2.07 2.21 -1.29
CA VAL A 78 -3.29 1.80 -0.61
C VAL A 78 -4.47 2.15 -1.52
N ASP A 79 -4.94 1.18 -2.31
CA ASP A 79 -5.90 1.44 -3.40
C ASP A 79 -7.24 2.01 -2.88
N SER A 80 -7.67 1.60 -1.68
CA SER A 80 -8.84 2.16 -1.01
C SER A 80 -8.67 3.61 -0.54
N ALA A 81 -7.44 4.12 -0.55
CA ALA A 81 -7.07 5.48 -0.16
C ALA A 81 -6.37 6.26 -1.27
N CYS A 82 -6.67 5.96 -2.53
CA CYS A 82 -6.24 6.70 -3.70
C CYS A 82 -7.41 7.43 -4.36
N LEU A 83 -7.11 8.48 -5.12
CA LEU A 83 -8.11 9.22 -5.89
C LEU A 83 -7.61 9.44 -7.31
N VAL A 84 -8.41 8.99 -8.28
CA VAL A 84 -8.22 9.23 -9.71
C VAL A 84 -9.34 10.16 -10.17
N SER A 85 -9.00 11.37 -10.61
CA SER A 85 -9.98 12.37 -11.08
C SER A 85 -9.99 12.53 -12.61
N ASP A 86 -9.05 11.87 -13.30
CA ASP A 86 -8.89 11.91 -14.76
C ASP A 86 -8.79 10.47 -15.30
N LEU A 87 -9.56 10.12 -16.33
CA LEU A 87 -9.48 8.78 -16.92
C LEU A 87 -8.18 8.57 -17.70
N GLU A 88 -7.54 9.63 -18.19
CA GLU A 88 -6.27 9.53 -18.90
C GLU A 88 -5.13 9.06 -17.97
N ILE A 89 -5.23 9.32 -16.67
CA ILE A 89 -4.22 8.91 -15.68
C ILE A 89 -4.54 7.55 -15.03
N LEU A 90 -5.65 6.91 -15.39
CA LEU A 90 -6.06 5.63 -14.81
C LEU A 90 -5.01 4.53 -15.02
N GLY A 91 -4.45 4.43 -16.23
CA GLY A 91 -3.39 3.45 -16.52
C GLY A 91 -2.11 3.69 -15.71
N PHE A 92 -1.80 4.96 -15.39
CA PHE A 92 -0.67 5.26 -14.50
C PHE A 92 -0.97 4.88 -13.04
N HIS A 93 -2.21 5.07 -12.56
CA HIS A 93 -2.65 4.59 -11.25
C HIS A 93 -2.55 3.07 -11.15
N GLU A 94 -3.03 2.33 -12.16
CA GLU A 94 -2.93 0.86 -12.21
C GLU A 94 -1.46 0.40 -12.22
N ALA A 95 -0.61 1.04 -13.03
CA ALA A 95 0.83 0.74 -13.01
C ALA A 95 1.47 1.01 -11.64
N CYS A 96 1.01 2.03 -10.90
CA CYS A 96 1.48 2.31 -9.54
C CYS A 96 1.01 1.26 -8.53
N SER A 97 -0.20 0.72 -8.67
CA SER A 97 -0.75 -0.25 -7.72
C SER A 97 -0.13 -1.64 -7.80
N GLU A 98 0.42 -1.97 -8.97
CA GLU A 98 1.24 -3.16 -9.19
C GLU A 98 2.69 -2.98 -8.73
N HIS A 99 3.08 -1.76 -8.28
CA HIS A 99 4.46 -1.45 -7.96
C HIS A 99 4.75 -1.30 -6.47
N HIS A 100 5.87 -1.92 -6.06
CA HIS A 100 6.41 -1.85 -4.72
C HIS A 100 7.70 -1.04 -4.73
N LEU A 101 7.80 -0.03 -3.86
CA LEU A 101 9.00 0.77 -3.71
C LEU A 101 9.84 0.26 -2.54
N PHE A 102 11.12 0.00 -2.83
CA PHE A 102 12.12 -0.40 -1.86
C PHE A 102 12.96 0.80 -1.39
N ARG A 103 13.88 0.56 -0.45
CA ARG A 103 14.78 1.61 0.05
C ARG A 103 15.58 2.25 -1.09
N GLY A 104 15.69 3.57 -1.09
CA GLY A 104 16.36 4.34 -2.14
C GLY A 104 15.51 4.63 -3.38
N GLN A 105 14.32 4.03 -3.53
CA GLN A 105 13.55 4.16 -4.76
C GLN A 105 12.51 5.29 -4.71
N GLY A 106 12.72 6.30 -5.54
CA GLY A 106 11.73 7.33 -5.82
C GLY A 106 11.42 8.27 -4.65
N ILE A 107 10.67 9.33 -4.97
CA ILE A 107 10.41 10.41 -4.03
C ILE A 107 9.58 9.98 -2.82
N VAL A 108 8.68 9.02 -3.00
CA VAL A 108 7.86 8.46 -1.92
C VAL A 108 8.78 7.84 -0.86
N ARG A 109 9.75 7.02 -1.27
CA ARG A 109 10.66 6.40 -0.30
C ARG A 109 11.56 7.42 0.39
N THR A 110 11.99 8.45 -0.34
CA THR A 110 12.74 9.57 0.24
C THR A 110 11.94 10.26 1.34
N ALA A 111 10.65 10.53 1.11
CA ALA A 111 9.76 11.11 2.11
C ALA A 111 9.60 10.19 3.34
N PHE A 112 9.41 8.88 3.14
CA PHE A 112 9.36 7.90 4.24
C PHE A 112 10.66 7.84 5.06
N THR A 113 11.81 7.90 4.40
CA THR A 113 13.12 7.78 5.07
C THR A 113 13.47 9.03 5.87
N THR A 114 13.11 10.20 5.34
CA THR A 114 13.46 11.51 5.94
C THR A 114 12.39 12.03 6.89
N ASN A 115 11.18 11.46 6.84
CA ASN A 115 9.98 11.95 7.51
C ASN A 115 9.72 13.43 7.22
N LYS A 116 9.92 13.85 5.97
CA LYS A 116 9.75 15.23 5.49
C LYS A 116 8.96 15.26 4.19
N PRO A 117 8.19 16.33 3.93
CA PRO A 117 7.61 16.57 2.62
C PRO A 117 8.70 16.61 1.55
N CYS A 118 8.47 15.94 0.43
CA CYS A 118 9.36 15.92 -0.72
C CYS A 118 8.57 16.37 -1.96
N PHE A 119 9.16 17.25 -2.76
CA PHE A 119 8.54 17.79 -3.95
C PHE A 119 9.43 17.56 -5.16
N ALA A 120 8.83 17.23 -6.30
CA ALA A 120 9.49 17.19 -7.58
C ALA A 120 8.56 17.77 -8.65
N THR A 121 9.14 18.53 -9.57
CA THR A 121 8.42 19.08 -10.72
C THR A 121 8.13 18.02 -11.77
N GLU A 122 9.02 17.03 -11.90
CA GLU A 122 8.92 15.94 -12.88
C GLU A 122 9.14 14.60 -12.18
N ILE A 123 8.11 13.76 -12.14
CA ILE A 123 8.20 12.44 -11.48
C ILE A 123 9.00 11.42 -12.30
N THR A 124 9.14 11.66 -13.59
CA THR A 124 9.95 10.85 -14.53
C THR A 124 11.45 10.96 -14.25
N ALA A 125 11.89 11.96 -13.48
CA ALA A 125 13.27 12.08 -13.02
C ALA A 125 13.65 10.95 -12.04
N PHE A 126 12.68 10.24 -11.48
CA PHE A 126 12.91 9.09 -10.62
C PHE A 126 12.82 7.80 -11.43
N SER A 127 13.96 7.19 -11.66
CA SER A 127 14.11 5.90 -12.32
C SER A 127 13.94 4.76 -11.32
N LYS A 128 13.42 3.62 -11.80
CA LYS A 128 13.34 2.36 -11.03
C LYS A 128 14.71 1.73 -10.77
N THR A 129 15.69 2.08 -11.60
CA THR A 129 17.08 1.62 -11.54
C THR A 129 17.97 2.77 -11.10
N GLU A 130 18.46 2.68 -9.86
CA GLU A 130 19.87 2.98 -9.55
C GLU A 130 20.60 1.64 -9.43
#